data_AF-A0A3D2YGT2-F1
#
_entry.id   AF-A0A3D2YGT2-F1
#
_cell.length_a   1.000
_cell.length_b   1.000
_cell.length_c   1.000
_cell.angle_alpha   90.00
_cell.angle_beta   90.00
_cell.angle_gamma   90.00
#
_symmetry.space_group_name_H-M   'P 1'
#
loop_
_entity.id
_entity.type
_entity.pdbx_description
1 polymer ?
#
loop_
_entity_poly.entity_id
_entity_poly.type
_entity_poly.pdbx_seq_one_letter_code
_entity_poly.pdbx_strand_id
1 'polypeptide(L)'
;MEDIMSNLSTNYVITLLQNYRANKRKIEQLRYELEHPARVSPDEMIEAMNFAKGDGEGRPSGNVSNKTLYIAMNFQSASDEVNAALTHDLVSRLVPLEQEINRLEHYVALLEPRQAEVIRLAYFEGHTWQQISAKTQITTRTLYKIRNQAVEELAEMYALTADLQR
;
A
#
# COMPACT_ATOMS: atom_id res chain seq x y z
N MET A 1 30.47 -8.39 8.73
CA MET A 1 29.06 -8.79 8.80
C MET A 1 28.20 -7.60 9.22
N GLU A 2 28.60 -6.90 10.28
CA GLU A 2 27.99 -5.63 10.74
C GLU A 2 27.92 -4.53 9.66
N ASP A 3 29.01 -4.30 8.93
CA ASP A 3 29.09 -3.30 7.85
C ASP A 3 28.18 -3.62 6.64
N ILE A 4 27.97 -4.92 6.38
CA ILE A 4 27.08 -5.40 5.31
C ILE A 4 25.61 -5.20 5.70
N MET A 5 25.26 -5.47 6.96
CA MET A 5 23.90 -5.23 7.49
C MET A 5 23.57 -3.74 7.54
N SER A 6 24.54 -2.89 7.94
CA SER A 6 24.40 -1.44 7.93
C SER A 6 24.10 -0.90 6.52
N ASN A 7 24.82 -1.39 5.50
CA ASN A 7 24.60 -0.99 4.11
C ASN A 7 23.22 -1.43 3.58
N LEU A 8 22.75 -2.64 3.94
CA LEU A 8 21.42 -3.14 3.58
C LEU A 8 20.30 -2.29 4.20
N SER A 9 20.40 -1.98 5.50
CA SER A 9 19.41 -1.14 6.20
C SER A 9 19.37 0.29 5.64
N THR A 10 20.54 0.85 5.31
CA THR A 10 20.67 2.18 4.67
C THR A 10 19.95 2.21 3.32
N ASN A 11 20.21 1.24 2.45
CA ASN A 11 19.57 1.16 1.13
C ASN A 11 18.05 0.96 1.24
N TYR A 12 17.60 0.17 2.22
CA TYR A 12 16.20 -0.01 2.51
C TYR A 12 15.52 1.31 2.91
N VAL A 13 16.08 2.06 3.86
CA VAL A 13 15.57 3.37 4.26
C VAL A 13 15.53 4.36 3.10
N ILE A 14 16.59 4.43 2.30
CA ILE A 14 16.61 5.29 1.11
C ILE A 14 15.47 4.93 0.15
N THR A 15 15.23 3.64 -0.06
CA THR A 15 14.13 3.16 -0.92
C THR A 15 12.77 3.54 -0.35
N LEU A 16 12.57 3.43 0.96
CA LEU A 16 11.33 3.87 1.63
C LEU A 16 11.11 5.37 1.45
N LEU A 17 12.14 6.19 1.69
CA LEU A 17 12.07 7.64 1.54
C LEU A 17 11.77 8.06 0.09
N GLN A 18 12.43 7.44 -0.89
CA GLN A 18 12.20 7.73 -2.31
C GLN A 18 10.79 7.36 -2.77
N ASN A 19 10.23 6.26 -2.24
CA ASN A 19 8.90 5.79 -2.59
C ASN A 19 7.78 6.37 -1.72
N TYR A 20 8.10 7.16 -0.68
CA TYR A 20 7.13 7.67 0.30
C TYR A 20 5.87 8.28 -0.36
N ARG A 21 6.05 9.21 -1.31
CA ARG A 21 4.92 9.88 -1.98
C ARG A 21 4.10 8.92 -2.84
N ALA A 22 4.76 7.98 -3.51
CA ALA A 22 4.08 6.97 -4.32
C ALA A 22 3.26 6.03 -3.43
N ASN A 23 3.83 5.62 -2.29
CA ASN A 23 3.17 4.78 -1.30
C ASN A 23 1.99 5.50 -0.63
N LYS A 24 2.10 6.79 -0.26
CA LYS A 24 0.97 7.59 0.23
C LYS A 24 -0.16 7.64 -0.80
N ARG A 25 0.14 7.89 -2.08
CA ARG A 25 -0.88 7.85 -3.14
C ARG A 25 -1.52 6.46 -3.28
N LYS A 26 -0.71 5.40 -3.14
CA LYS A 26 -1.21 4.03 -3.23
C LYS A 26 -2.12 3.67 -2.06
N ILE A 27 -1.80 4.11 -0.84
CA ILE A 27 -2.66 3.99 0.34
C ILE A 27 -3.99 4.67 0.08
N GLU A 28 -3.98 5.93 -0.37
CA GLU A 28 -5.23 6.67 -0.65
C GLU A 28 -6.05 6.01 -1.76
N GLN A 29 -5.40 5.48 -2.80
CA GLN A 29 -6.10 4.69 -3.82
C GLN A 29 -6.75 3.43 -3.22
N LEU A 30 -6.01 2.65 -2.43
CA LEU A 30 -6.53 1.42 -1.82
C LEU A 30 -7.67 1.70 -0.83
N ARG A 31 -7.59 2.78 -0.06
CA ARG A 31 -8.68 3.26 0.82
C ARG A 31 -9.92 3.61 0.01
N TYR A 32 -9.74 4.35 -1.08
CA TYR A 32 -10.85 4.72 -1.96
C TYR A 32 -11.56 3.48 -2.54
N GLU A 33 -10.81 2.49 -3.05
CA GLU A 33 -11.37 1.23 -3.57
C GLU A 33 -12.08 0.41 -2.48
N LEU A 34 -11.61 0.48 -1.24
CA LEU A 34 -12.23 -0.20 -0.09
C LEU A 34 -13.54 0.49 0.34
N GLU A 35 -13.59 1.81 0.28
CA GLU A 35 -14.79 2.62 0.56
C GLU A 35 -15.82 2.54 -0.59
N HIS A 36 -15.35 2.37 -1.82
CA HIS A 36 -16.16 2.34 -3.04
C HIS A 36 -15.93 1.04 -3.84
N PRO A 37 -16.20 -0.14 -3.25
CA PRO A 37 -15.91 -1.40 -3.92
C PRO A 37 -16.75 -1.54 -5.19
N ALA A 38 -16.11 -1.82 -6.31
CA ALA A 38 -16.76 -2.26 -7.55
C ALA A 38 -17.29 -3.70 -7.36
N ARG A 39 -18.39 -3.81 -6.60
CA ARG A 39 -18.99 -5.10 -6.24
C ARG A 39 -19.59 -5.76 -7.47
N VAL A 40 -19.33 -7.05 -7.62
CA VAL A 40 -20.02 -7.89 -8.58
C VAL A 40 -21.43 -8.15 -8.04
N SER A 41 -22.44 -7.77 -8.81
CA SER A 41 -23.83 -8.09 -8.52
C SER A 41 -24.15 -9.55 -8.88
N PRO A 42 -25.20 -10.15 -8.29
CA PRO A 42 -25.66 -11.48 -8.69
C PRO A 42 -25.98 -11.57 -10.20
N ASP A 43 -26.51 -10.49 -10.81
CA ASP A 43 -26.85 -10.45 -12.23
C ASP A 43 -25.60 -10.47 -13.12
N GLU A 44 -24.56 -9.70 -12.78
CA GLU A 44 -23.26 -9.74 -13.47
C GLU A 44 -22.58 -11.12 -13.32
N MET A 45 -22.75 -11.77 -12.16
CA MET A 45 -22.25 -13.13 -11.93
C MET A 45 -22.99 -14.16 -12.81
N ILE A 46 -24.31 -14.02 -12.97
CA ILE A 46 -25.11 -14.86 -13.87
C ILE A 46 -24.62 -14.69 -15.31
N GLU A 47 -24.41 -13.46 -15.76
CA GLU A 47 -23.93 -13.16 -17.10
C GLU A 47 -22.53 -13.76 -17.34
N ALA A 48 -21.58 -13.54 -16.42
CA ALA A 48 -20.23 -14.09 -16.51
C ALA A 48 -20.21 -15.63 -16.56
N MET A 49 -21.03 -16.31 -15.75
CA MET A 49 -21.11 -17.78 -15.76
C MET A 49 -21.81 -18.34 -17.01
N ASN A 50 -22.79 -17.63 -17.57
CA ASN A 50 -23.42 -18.02 -18.83
C ASN A 50 -22.44 -17.93 -20.00
N PHE A 51 -21.55 -16.93 -20.04
CA PHE A 51 -20.49 -16.84 -21.04
C PHE A 51 -19.38 -17.88 -20.86
N ALA A 52 -19.10 -18.31 -19.62
CA ALA A 52 -18.11 -19.35 -19.33
C ALA A 52 -18.57 -20.77 -19.71
N LYS A 53 -19.89 -21.00 -19.78
CA LYS A 53 -20.47 -22.24 -20.32
C LYS A 53 -20.71 -22.10 -21.82
N GLY A 54 -19.73 -22.53 -22.62
CA GLY A 54 -19.92 -22.69 -24.07
C GLY A 54 -21.14 -23.57 -24.40
N ASP A 55 -21.82 -23.21 -25.49
CA ASP A 55 -23.03 -23.82 -26.09
C ASP A 55 -23.42 -25.20 -25.53
N GLY A 56 -24.31 -25.19 -24.53
CA GLY A 56 -24.98 -26.38 -24.02
C GLY A 56 -26.48 -26.25 -24.26
N GLU A 57 -26.98 -26.99 -25.24
CA GLU A 57 -28.37 -27.04 -25.70
C GLU A 57 -29.41 -27.25 -24.58
N GLY A 58 -30.59 -26.63 -24.78
CA GLY A 58 -31.87 -27.17 -24.30
C GLY A 58 -32.54 -26.42 -23.14
N ARG A 59 -33.52 -25.56 -23.45
CA ARG A 59 -34.51 -25.06 -22.48
C ARG A 59 -35.62 -26.11 -22.27
N PRO A 60 -35.94 -26.52 -21.02
CA PRO A 60 -37.27 -27.00 -20.71
C PRO A 60 -38.13 -25.82 -20.22
N SER A 61 -39.29 -25.64 -20.84
CA SER A 61 -40.33 -24.71 -20.38
C SER A 61 -41.07 -25.29 -19.16
N GLY A 62 -41.41 -24.43 -18.19
CA GLY A 62 -42.48 -24.69 -17.24
C GLY A 62 -42.06 -24.68 -15.76
N ASN A 63 -42.71 -23.78 -15.02
CA ASN A 63 -42.72 -23.58 -13.56
C ASN A 63 -41.45 -23.03 -12.90
N VAL A 64 -41.61 -21.90 -12.19
CA VAL A 64 -40.66 -21.35 -11.22
C VAL A 64 -40.58 -22.31 -10.04
N SER A 65 -39.77 -23.36 -10.19
CA SER A 65 -39.56 -24.40 -9.18
C SER A 65 -38.61 -23.90 -8.08
N ASN A 66 -38.60 -24.58 -6.93
CA ASN A 66 -37.60 -24.42 -5.86
C ASN A 66 -36.14 -24.45 -6.40
N LYS A 67 -35.91 -25.08 -7.55
CA LYS A 67 -34.64 -25.03 -8.29
C LYS A 67 -34.23 -23.63 -8.72
N THR A 68 -35.15 -22.77 -9.15
CA THR A 68 -34.86 -21.38 -9.53
C THR A 68 -34.40 -20.57 -8.31
N LEU A 69 -35.04 -20.78 -7.14
CA LEU A 69 -34.64 -20.17 -5.88
C LEU A 69 -33.25 -20.63 -5.45
N TYR A 70 -32.98 -21.94 -5.49
CA TYR A 70 -31.68 -22.52 -5.17
C TYR A 70 -30.55 -21.99 -6.10
N ILE A 71 -30.84 -21.84 -7.39
CA ILE A 71 -29.92 -21.26 -8.37
C ILE A 71 -29.61 -19.80 -8.04
N ALA A 72 -30.63 -18.98 -7.74
CA ALA A 72 -30.43 -17.59 -7.33
C ALA A 72 -29.59 -17.47 -6.04
N MET A 73 -29.83 -18.34 -5.06
CA MET A 73 -29.03 -18.41 -3.82
C MET A 73 -27.56 -18.77 -4.07
N ASN A 74 -27.28 -19.64 -5.04
CA ASN A 74 -25.90 -19.98 -5.42
C ASN A 74 -25.20 -18.80 -6.10
N PHE A 75 -25.88 -18.06 -6.98
CA PHE A 75 -25.29 -16.87 -7.61
C PHE A 75 -25.01 -15.75 -6.61
N GLN A 76 -25.94 -15.53 -5.67
CA GLN A 76 -25.73 -14.59 -4.58
C GLN A 76 -24.51 -14.98 -3.73
N SER A 77 -24.44 -16.24 -3.29
CA SER A 77 -23.29 -16.78 -2.56
C SER A 77 -21.98 -16.60 -3.32
N ALA A 78 -21.97 -16.86 -4.64
CA ALA A 78 -20.79 -16.69 -5.48
C ALA A 78 -20.37 -15.21 -5.62
N SER A 79 -21.32 -14.29 -5.80
CA SER A 79 -21.02 -12.85 -5.82
C SER A 79 -20.48 -12.35 -4.49
N ASP A 80 -21.03 -12.85 -3.37
CA ASP A 80 -20.58 -12.50 -2.02
C ASP A 80 -19.15 -13.00 -1.76
N GLU A 81 -18.82 -14.22 -2.20
CA GLU A 81 -17.48 -14.79 -2.09
C GLU A 81 -16.44 -13.98 -2.89
N VAL A 82 -16.75 -13.62 -4.13
CA VAL A 82 -15.87 -12.81 -4.98
C VAL A 82 -15.66 -11.41 -4.37
N ASN A 83 -16.73 -10.78 -3.88
CA ASN A 83 -16.64 -9.47 -3.22
C ASN A 83 -15.83 -9.52 -1.91
N ALA A 84 -15.97 -10.61 -1.14
CA ALA A 84 -15.17 -10.85 0.06
C ALA A 84 -13.69 -11.06 -0.26
N ALA A 85 -13.38 -11.83 -1.31
CA ALA A 85 -12.01 -12.06 -1.77
C ALA A 85 -11.33 -10.75 -2.22
N LEU A 86 -12.05 -9.91 -2.98
CA LEU A 86 -11.57 -8.58 -3.39
C LEU A 86 -11.27 -7.70 -2.17
N THR A 87 -12.20 -7.65 -1.20
CA THR A 87 -12.02 -6.89 0.03
C THR A 87 -10.79 -7.37 0.81
N HIS A 88 -10.62 -8.69 0.92
CA HIS A 88 -9.47 -9.29 1.59
C HIS A 88 -8.15 -8.93 0.88
N ASP A 89 -8.09 -9.01 -0.45
CA ASP A 89 -6.90 -8.62 -1.23
C ASP A 89 -6.53 -7.15 -1.00
N LEU A 90 -7.51 -6.24 -1.07
CA LEU A 90 -7.27 -4.81 -0.82
C LEU A 90 -6.73 -4.55 0.59
N VAL A 91 -7.34 -5.15 1.62
CA VAL A 91 -6.90 -5.01 3.01
C VAL A 91 -5.51 -5.60 3.22
N SER A 92 -5.22 -6.76 2.62
CA SER A 92 -3.92 -7.43 2.73
C SER A 92 -2.76 -6.60 2.17
N ARG A 93 -3.05 -5.74 1.18
CA ARG A 93 -2.07 -4.81 0.58
C ARG A 93 -2.02 -3.48 1.34
N LEU A 94 -3.16 -3.00 1.82
CA LEU A 94 -3.28 -1.71 2.49
C LEU A 94 -2.60 -1.72 3.86
N VAL A 95 -2.91 -2.69 4.72
CA VAL A 95 -2.47 -2.70 6.12
C VAL A 95 -0.95 -2.69 6.25
N PRO A 96 -0.17 -3.55 5.57
CA PRO A 96 1.29 -3.50 5.67
C PRO A 96 1.88 -2.20 5.15
N LEU A 97 1.29 -1.65 4.08
CA LEU A 97 1.77 -0.40 3.47
C LEU A 97 1.54 0.80 4.40
N GLU A 98 0.37 0.87 5.05
CA GLU A 98 0.07 1.87 6.07
C GLU A 98 0.99 1.74 7.29
N GLN A 99 1.22 0.52 7.77
CA GLN A 99 2.12 0.27 8.88
C GLN A 99 3.55 0.74 8.56
N GLU A 100 4.05 0.44 7.37
CA GLU A 100 5.39 0.88 6.94
C GLU A 100 5.49 2.41 6.88
N ILE A 101 4.50 3.06 6.30
CA ILE A 101 4.47 4.52 6.17
C ILE A 101 4.35 5.20 7.53
N ASN A 102 3.48 4.70 8.41
CA ASN A 102 3.33 5.22 9.77
C ASN A 102 4.61 5.05 10.57
N ARG A 103 5.28 3.90 10.44
CA ARG A 103 6.58 3.64 11.08
C ARG A 103 7.66 4.59 10.58
N LEU A 104 7.76 4.80 9.26
CA LEU A 104 8.72 5.74 8.68
C LEU A 104 8.47 7.18 9.18
N GLU A 105 7.21 7.63 9.16
CA GLU A 105 6.83 8.97 9.67
C GLU A 105 7.18 9.11 11.16
N HIS A 106 6.93 8.07 11.96
CA HIS A 106 7.27 8.05 13.37
C HIS A 106 8.79 8.14 13.59
N TYR A 107 9.60 7.34 12.91
CA TYR A 107 11.06 7.37 13.05
C TYR A 107 11.65 8.69 12.58
N VAL A 108 11.14 9.27 11.49
CA VAL A 108 11.54 10.61 11.05
C VAL A 108 11.22 11.67 12.10
N ALA A 109 10.14 11.52 12.87
CA ALA A 109 9.80 12.43 13.96
C ALA A 109 10.69 12.29 15.20
N LEU A 110 11.40 11.16 15.36
CA LEU A 110 12.36 10.93 16.44
C LEU A 110 13.76 11.49 16.15
N LEU A 111 14.08 11.78 14.88
CA LEU A 111 15.34 12.39 14.49
C LEU A 111 15.53 13.79 15.12
N GLU A 112 16.78 14.25 15.15
CA GLU A 112 17.08 15.63 15.52
C GLU A 112 16.28 16.61 14.63
N PRO A 113 15.74 17.72 15.17
CA PRO A 113 14.80 18.57 14.45
C PRO A 113 15.24 19.02 13.05
N ARG A 114 16.53 19.34 12.87
CA ARG A 114 17.09 19.76 11.58
C ARG A 114 17.19 18.61 10.59
N GLN A 115 17.56 17.42 11.05
CA GLN A 115 17.52 16.20 10.23
C GLN A 115 16.09 15.89 9.79
N ALA A 116 15.14 15.88 10.72
CA ALA A 116 13.73 15.62 10.44
C ALA A 116 13.18 16.62 9.42
N GLU A 117 13.49 17.91 9.56
CA GLU A 117 13.09 18.94 8.61
C GLU A 117 13.64 18.68 7.20
N VAL A 118 14.93 18.38 7.07
CA VAL A 118 15.55 18.09 5.76
C VAL A 118 14.91 16.86 5.10
N ILE A 119 14.66 15.79 5.86
CA ILE A 119 14.01 14.58 5.34
C ILE A 119 12.57 14.88 4.88
N ARG A 120 11.77 15.57 5.70
CA ARG A 120 10.39 15.93 5.33
C ARG A 120 10.35 16.80 4.08
N LEU A 121 11.15 17.85 4.01
CA LEU A 121 11.16 18.74 2.86
C LEU A 121 11.56 18.01 1.57
N ALA A 122 12.60 17.17 1.63
CA ALA A 122 13.13 16.47 0.46
C ALA A 122 12.22 15.34 -0.02
N TYR A 123 11.70 14.52 0.90
CA TYR A 123 11.04 13.26 0.54
C TYR A 123 9.52 13.31 0.71
N PHE A 124 9.01 13.96 1.76
CA PHE A 124 7.58 13.99 2.02
C PHE A 124 6.90 15.08 1.18
N GLU A 125 7.48 16.26 1.19
CA GLU A 125 7.00 17.41 0.41
C GLU A 125 7.55 17.42 -1.03
N GLY A 126 8.71 16.79 -1.26
CA GLY A 126 9.30 16.63 -2.59
C GLY A 126 9.97 17.88 -3.14
N HIS A 127 10.52 18.73 -2.27
CA HIS A 127 11.30 19.89 -2.68
C HIS A 127 12.65 19.47 -3.26
N THR A 128 13.13 20.23 -4.24
CA THR A 128 14.50 20.10 -4.72
C THR A 128 15.50 20.61 -3.68
N TRP A 129 16.73 20.10 -3.70
CA TRP A 129 17.80 20.57 -2.80
C TRP A 129 18.04 22.08 -2.87
N GLN A 130 17.83 22.69 -4.04
CA GLN A 130 17.93 24.15 -4.21
C GLN A 130 16.79 24.88 -3.50
N GLN A 131 15.55 24.38 -3.60
CA GLN A 131 14.40 24.95 -2.89
C GLN A 131 14.56 24.84 -1.37
N ILE A 132 15.05 23.69 -0.88
CA ILE A 132 15.35 23.48 0.55
C ILE A 132 16.44 24.44 1.01
N SER A 133 17.48 24.59 0.19
CA SER A 133 18.60 25.51 0.48
C SER A 133 18.11 26.96 0.62
N ALA A 134 17.24 27.41 -0.29
CA ALA A 134 16.62 28.73 -0.22
C ALA A 134 15.70 28.88 1.01
N LYS A 135 14.93 27.85 1.37
CA LYS A 135 13.98 27.89 2.51
C LYS A 135 14.69 27.90 3.87
N THR A 136 15.77 27.13 3.99
CA THR A 136 16.48 26.91 5.27
C THR A 136 17.74 27.75 5.43
N GLN A 137 18.19 28.44 4.36
CA GLN A 137 19.47 29.15 4.29
C GLN A 137 20.69 28.24 4.53
N ILE A 138 20.56 26.94 4.27
CA ILE A 138 21.63 25.94 4.40
C ILE A 138 22.15 25.58 3.01
N THR A 139 23.47 25.49 2.84
CA THR A 139 24.06 25.09 1.55
C THR A 139 23.67 23.66 1.16
N THR A 140 23.51 23.38 -0.13
CA THR A 140 23.18 22.03 -0.65
C THR A 140 24.16 20.97 -0.16
N ARG A 141 25.46 21.27 -0.09
CA ARG A 141 26.49 20.39 0.49
C ARG A 141 26.16 20.00 1.93
N THR A 142 25.80 20.97 2.77
CA THR A 142 25.45 20.71 4.16
C THR A 142 24.12 19.95 4.26
N LEU A 143 23.14 20.24 3.40
CA LEU A 143 21.89 19.48 3.34
C LEU A 143 22.11 18.00 3.05
N TYR A 144 23.00 17.67 2.10
CA TYR A 144 23.35 16.27 1.82
C TYR A 144 24.02 15.58 3.00
N LYS A 145 24.87 16.30 3.75
CA LYS A 145 25.48 15.78 4.97
C LYS A 145 24.44 15.48 6.05
N ILE A 146 23.52 16.42 6.28
CA ILE A 146 22.42 16.25 7.24
C ILE A 146 21.55 15.06 6.83
N ARG A 147 21.20 14.95 5.54
CA ARG A 147 20.46 13.80 5.01
C ARG A 147 21.18 12.48 5.25
N ASN A 148 22.48 12.38 4.97
CA ASN A 148 23.22 11.13 5.17
C ASN A 148 23.19 10.67 6.61
N GLN A 149 23.45 11.59 7.54
CA GLN A 149 23.41 11.29 8.97
C GLN A 149 22.01 10.87 9.41
N ALA A 150 20.96 11.55 8.93
CA ALA A 150 19.59 11.16 9.19
C ALA A 150 19.26 9.76 8.66
N VAL A 151 19.75 9.39 7.47
CA VAL A 151 19.53 8.06 6.89
C VAL A 151 20.27 6.98 7.67
N GLU A 152 21.49 7.25 8.13
CA GLU A 152 22.27 6.34 8.98
C GLU A 152 21.52 6.09 10.31
N GLU A 153 21.05 7.13 10.98
CA GLU A 153 20.27 7.00 12.23
C GLU A 153 18.95 6.24 12.01
N LEU A 154 18.23 6.54 10.92
CA LEU A 154 17.03 5.77 10.56
C LEU A 154 17.37 4.29 10.30
N ALA A 155 18.48 4.00 9.64
CA ALA A 155 18.89 2.63 9.35
C ALA A 155 19.18 1.84 10.64
N GLU A 156 19.76 2.49 11.65
CA GLU A 156 19.94 1.91 12.99
C GLU A 156 18.61 1.61 13.68
N MET A 157 17.64 2.54 13.64
CA MET A 157 16.30 2.32 14.20
C MET A 157 15.59 1.13 13.53
N TYR A 158 15.71 1.02 12.21
CA TYR A 158 15.14 -0.09 11.45
C TYR A 158 15.83 -1.42 11.74
N ALA A 159 17.16 -1.43 11.84
CA ALA A 159 17.94 -2.62 12.19
C ALA A 159 17.54 -3.17 13.57
N LEU A 160 17.39 -2.29 14.57
CA LEU A 160 16.94 -2.66 15.92
C LEU A 160 15.58 -3.38 15.88
N THR A 161 14.64 -2.88 15.09
CA THR A 161 13.32 -3.52 14.99
C THR A 161 13.30 -4.81 14.18
N ALA A 162 14.18 -4.96 13.19
CA ALA A 162 14.31 -6.20 12.44
C ALA A 162 14.81 -7.35 13.33
N ASP A 163 15.68 -7.06 14.30
CA ASP A 163 16.15 -8.05 15.27
C ASP A 163 15.10 -8.45 16.30
N LEU A 164 14.11 -7.60 16.58
CA LEU A 164 12.96 -7.93 17.45
C LEU A 164 11.90 -8.81 16.76
N GLN A 165 11.94 -8.91 15.43
CA GLN A 165 10.99 -9.70 14.64
C GLN A 165 11.55 -11.08 14.23
N ARG A 166 12.77 -11.42 14.66
CA ARG A 166 13.38 -12.74 14.52
C ARG A 166 13.03 -13.66 15.69
#